data_AF-A0A1M4S9P2-F1
#
_entry.id   AF-A0A1M4S9P2-F1
#
_cell.length_a   1.000
_cell.length_b   1.000
_cell.length_c   1.000
_cell.angle_alpha   90.00
_cell.angle_beta   90.00
_cell.angle_gamma   90.00
#
_symmetry.space_group_name_H-M   'P 1'
#
loop_
_entity.id
_entity.type
_entity.pdbx_description
1 polymer ?
#
loop_
_entity_poly.entity_id
_entity_poly.type
_entity_poly.pdbx_seq_one_letter_code
_entity_poly.pdbx_strand_id
1 'polypeptide(L)'
;MLQTIFSAIAVYISTSIDYLFILLIIFSQSQTKRGLRQIYLGQYLGTGILVAVSLFAAYVLNFIPQDWIIGLLGLIPIYLGIRVAMGSEEEAEEDEVMEKLGSRGSNRLFWTVALITLASGGDNLGIYIPYFASISFSEIILALIVFAISIAVLCYISYQLAKISFVAETLEKYERIIVPIVFIGLGIFIMLENGTIQTIFGL
;
A
#
# COMPACT_ATOMS: atom_id res chain seq x y z
N MET A 1 -21.55 -13.90 -8.69
CA MET A 1 -20.69 -14.98 -8.13
C MET A 1 -19.49 -15.26 -9.02
N LEU A 2 -19.62 -15.97 -10.15
CA LEU A 2 -18.47 -16.23 -11.04
C LEU A 2 -17.88 -14.94 -11.64
N GLN A 3 -18.75 -14.03 -12.10
CA GLN A 3 -18.35 -12.70 -12.56
C GLN A 3 -17.56 -11.93 -11.49
N THR A 4 -18.05 -11.95 -10.25
CA THR A 4 -17.41 -11.32 -9.08
C THR A 4 -16.01 -11.86 -8.81
N ILE A 5 -15.80 -13.17 -8.99
CA ILE A 5 -14.48 -13.80 -8.83
C ILE A 5 -13.53 -13.27 -9.90
N PHE A 6 -13.95 -13.28 -11.17
CA PHE A 6 -13.11 -12.78 -12.26
C PHE A 6 -12.82 -11.28 -12.13
N SER A 7 -13.81 -10.46 -11.78
CA SER A 7 -13.60 -9.03 -11.57
C SER A 7 -12.69 -8.77 -10.37
N ALA A 8 -12.85 -9.50 -9.26
CA ALA A 8 -11.97 -9.36 -8.10
C ALA A 8 -10.52 -9.77 -8.43
N ILE A 9 -10.32 -10.86 -9.19
CA ILE A 9 -9.00 -11.25 -9.67
C ILE A 9 -8.40 -10.15 -10.56
N ALA A 10 -9.17 -9.65 -11.52
CA ALA A 10 -8.71 -8.61 -12.45
C ALA A 10 -8.34 -7.31 -11.72
N VAL A 11 -9.19 -6.87 -10.78
CA VAL A 11 -8.94 -5.69 -9.94
C VAL A 11 -7.67 -5.89 -9.11
N TYR A 12 -7.52 -7.04 -8.44
CA TYR A 12 -6.33 -7.30 -7.63
C TYR A 12 -5.05 -7.35 -8.47
N ILE A 13 -5.08 -8.01 -9.64
CA ILE A 13 -3.91 -8.06 -10.54
C ILE A 13 -3.56 -6.65 -11.02
N SER A 14 -4.55 -5.87 -11.46
CA SER A 14 -4.34 -4.52 -11.97
C SER A 14 -3.71 -3.58 -10.95
N THR A 15 -3.99 -3.80 -9.67
CA THR A 15 -3.55 -2.96 -8.53
C THR A 15 -2.28 -3.46 -7.85
N SER A 16 -1.78 -4.64 -8.25
CA SER A 16 -0.64 -5.29 -7.56
C SER A 16 0.53 -5.62 -8.49
N ILE A 17 0.40 -5.34 -9.79
CA ILE A 17 1.39 -5.75 -10.80
C ILE A 17 2.69 -4.94 -10.72
N ASP A 18 2.57 -3.65 -10.41
CA ASP A 18 3.63 -2.71 -10.13
C ASP A 18 4.39 -3.09 -8.83
N TYR A 19 3.64 -3.50 -7.80
CA TYR A 19 4.19 -3.93 -6.52
C TYR A 19 4.97 -5.26 -6.58
N LEU A 20 4.76 -6.08 -7.62
CA LEU A 20 5.46 -7.34 -7.83
C LEU A 20 6.98 -7.13 -7.79
N PHE A 21 7.50 -6.09 -8.44
CA PHE A 21 8.93 -5.80 -8.45
C PHE A 21 9.50 -5.52 -7.06
N ILE A 22 8.75 -4.79 -6.23
CA ILE A 22 9.14 -4.50 -4.85
C ILE A 22 9.16 -5.80 -4.03
N LEU A 23 8.15 -6.66 -4.19
CA LEU A 23 8.13 -7.97 -3.53
C LEU A 23 9.30 -8.87 -3.95
N LEU A 24 9.70 -8.86 -5.22
CA LEU A 24 10.88 -9.61 -5.68
C LEU A 24 12.14 -9.21 -4.92
N ILE A 25 12.39 -7.91 -4.81
CA ILE A 25 13.53 -7.34 -4.07
C ILE A 25 13.48 -7.73 -2.58
N ILE A 26 12.30 -7.68 -1.97
CA ILE A 26 12.15 -8.01 -0.56
C ILE A 26 12.38 -9.52 -0.32
N PHE A 27 11.85 -10.38 -1.19
CA PHE A 27 12.07 -11.82 -1.10
C PHE A 27 13.51 -12.22 -1.39
N SER A 28 14.22 -11.55 -2.30
CA SER A 28 15.65 -11.84 -2.57
C SER A 28 16.52 -11.61 -1.32
N GLN A 29 16.20 -10.58 -0.52
CA GLN A 29 16.92 -10.23 0.70
C GLN A 29 16.64 -11.15 1.90
N SER A 30 15.52 -11.89 1.87
CA SER A 30 15.06 -12.63 3.04
C SER A 30 14.51 -14.01 2.68
N GLN A 31 15.40 -15.00 2.65
CA GLN A 31 15.10 -16.40 2.35
C GLN A 31 14.86 -17.27 3.60
N THR A 32 14.91 -16.68 4.81
CA THR A 32 14.68 -17.43 6.07
C THR A 32 13.19 -17.67 6.31
N LYS A 33 12.82 -18.80 6.92
CA LYS A 33 11.41 -19.12 7.25
C LYS A 33 10.71 -18.00 8.05
N ARG A 34 11.44 -17.36 8.97
CA ARG A 34 10.92 -16.24 9.80
C ARG A 34 10.68 -15.00 8.95
N GLY A 35 11.61 -14.66 8.06
CA GLY A 35 11.48 -13.50 7.19
C GLY A 35 10.38 -13.69 6.15
N LEU A 36 10.25 -14.88 5.56
CA LEU A 36 9.10 -15.20 4.69
C LEU A 36 7.77 -14.96 5.40
N ARG A 37 7.61 -15.48 6.63
CA ARG A 37 6.39 -15.25 7.41
C ARG A 37 6.12 -13.76 7.64
N GLN A 38 7.16 -12.96 7.87
CA GLN A 38 7.02 -11.51 8.07
C GLN A 38 6.58 -10.78 6.81
N ILE A 39 7.10 -11.18 5.64
CA ILE A 39 6.69 -10.61 4.35
C ILE A 39 5.21 -10.93 4.09
N TYR A 40 4.80 -12.18 4.23
CA TYR A 40 3.39 -12.57 4.07
C TYR A 40 2.47 -11.78 5.02
N LEU A 41 2.80 -11.75 6.31
CA LEU A 41 1.98 -11.05 7.30
C LEU A 41 1.95 -9.54 7.05
N GLY A 42 3.08 -8.94 6.66
CA GLY A 42 3.15 -7.52 6.32
C GLY A 42 2.26 -7.20 5.11
N GLN A 43 2.28 -8.05 4.09
CA GLN A 43 1.44 -7.88 2.91
C GLN A 43 -0.05 -7.96 3.25
N TYR A 44 -0.45 -8.95 4.05
CA TYR A 44 -1.84 -9.05 4.52
C TYR A 44 -2.27 -7.84 5.33
N LEU A 45 -1.40 -7.30 6.19
CA LEU A 45 -1.71 -6.12 6.96
C LEU A 45 -1.86 -4.88 6.06
N GLY A 46 -0.87 -4.60 5.21
CA GLY A 46 -0.88 -3.43 4.33
C GLY A 46 -2.06 -3.43 3.36
N THR A 47 -2.28 -4.53 2.64
CA THR A 47 -3.45 -4.67 1.75
C THR A 47 -4.75 -4.66 2.54
N GLY A 48 -4.78 -5.28 3.73
CA GLY A 48 -5.96 -5.27 4.61
C GLY A 48 -6.37 -3.86 5.02
N ILE A 49 -5.41 -2.99 5.34
CA ILE A 49 -5.67 -1.57 5.65
C ILE A 49 -6.24 -0.85 4.43
N LEU A 50 -5.62 -1.00 3.25
CA LEU A 50 -6.11 -0.38 2.01
C LEU A 50 -7.54 -0.79 1.67
N VAL A 51 -7.84 -2.08 1.80
CA VAL A 51 -9.17 -2.64 1.57
C VAL A 51 -10.18 -2.13 2.61
N ALA A 52 -9.80 -2.07 3.88
CA ALA A 52 -10.66 -1.55 4.93
C ALA A 52 -11.00 -0.07 4.72
N VAL A 53 -10.01 0.75 4.37
CA VAL A 53 -10.20 2.17 4.01
C VAL A 53 -11.11 2.29 2.79
N SER A 54 -10.91 1.44 1.77
CA SER A 54 -11.73 1.44 0.55
C SER A 54 -13.19 1.07 0.83
N LEU A 55 -13.42 0.06 1.67
CA LEU A 55 -14.76 -0.35 2.08
C LEU A 55 -15.44 0.72 2.93
N PHE A 56 -14.72 1.35 3.85
CA PHE A 56 -15.24 2.45 4.65
C PHE A 56 -15.67 3.62 3.74
N ALA A 57 -14.81 4.02 2.80
CA ALA A 57 -15.14 5.06 1.83
C ALA A 57 -16.32 4.66 0.94
N ALA A 58 -16.35 3.43 0.40
CA ALA A 58 -17.47 2.92 -0.41
C ALA A 58 -18.79 2.90 0.36
N TYR A 59 -18.77 2.53 1.64
CA TYR A 59 -19.94 2.57 2.51
C TYR A 59 -20.40 4.00 2.78
N VAL A 60 -19.48 4.90 3.13
CA VAL A 60 -19.76 6.32 3.36
C VAL A 60 -20.36 6.97 2.11
N LEU A 61 -19.84 6.69 0.92
CA LEU A 61 -20.39 7.18 -0.36
C LEU A 61 -21.83 6.72 -0.62
N ASN A 62 -22.25 5.55 -0.09
CA ASN A 62 -23.63 5.08 -0.21
C ASN A 62 -24.60 5.84 0.70
N PHE A 63 -24.12 6.48 1.78
CA PHE A 63 -24.95 7.20 2.74
C PHE A 63 -24.95 8.72 2.57
N ILE A 64 -24.02 9.27 1.77
CA ILE A 64 -23.91 10.72 1.59
C ILE A 64 -24.53 11.13 0.24
N PRO A 65 -25.59 11.98 0.23
CA PRO A 65 -26.04 12.65 -0.99
C PRO A 65 -24.88 13.42 -1.62
N GLN A 66 -24.66 13.32 -2.94
CA GLN A 66 -23.43 13.81 -3.60
C GLN A 66 -23.02 15.25 -3.24
N ASP A 67 -23.98 16.11 -2.88
CA ASP A 67 -23.76 17.49 -2.48
C ASP A 67 -23.01 17.66 -1.14
N TRP A 68 -23.18 16.74 -0.19
CA TRP A 68 -22.51 16.80 1.12
C TRP A 68 -21.04 16.38 1.06
N ILE A 69 -20.67 15.50 0.14
CA ILE A 69 -19.27 15.08 -0.08
C ILE A 69 -18.42 16.30 -0.51
N ILE A 70 -18.99 17.15 -1.38
CA ILE A 70 -18.35 18.37 -1.85
C ILE A 70 -18.24 19.40 -0.71
N GLY A 71 -19.25 19.51 0.16
CA GLY A 71 -19.21 20.37 1.34
C GLY A 71 -18.20 19.92 2.41
N LEU A 72 -18.07 18.62 2.64
CA LEU A 72 -17.13 18.02 3.60
C LEU A 72 -15.67 18.18 3.17
N LEU A 73 -15.39 18.20 1.86
CA LEU A 73 -14.07 18.54 1.32
C LEU A 73 -13.59 19.92 1.77
N GLY A 74 -14.51 20.86 2.04
CA GLY A 74 -14.19 22.18 2.60
C GLY A 74 -13.69 22.16 4.06
N LEU A 75 -13.93 21.08 4.80
CA LEU A 75 -13.42 20.94 6.18
C LEU A 75 -11.91 20.69 6.21
N ILE A 76 -11.35 20.07 5.17
CA ILE A 76 -9.91 19.81 5.05
C ILE A 76 -9.10 21.12 5.00
N PRO A 77 -9.37 22.08 4.09
CA PRO A 77 -8.67 23.35 4.07
C PRO A 77 -8.98 24.21 5.32
N ILE A 78 -10.16 24.09 5.94
CA ILE A 78 -10.46 24.77 7.21
C ILE A 78 -9.59 24.23 8.34
N TYR A 79 -9.50 22.91 8.48
CA TYR A 79 -8.62 22.27 9.48
C TYR A 79 -7.15 22.62 9.24
N LEU A 80 -6.68 22.58 7.99
CA LEU A 80 -5.32 22.96 7.62
C LEU A 80 -5.04 24.44 7.91
N GLY A 81 -5.97 25.34 7.60
CA GLY A 81 -5.86 26.77 7.91
C GLY A 81 -5.80 27.04 9.43
N ILE A 82 -6.59 26.30 10.21
CA ILE A 82 -6.58 26.36 11.68
C ILE A 82 -5.26 25.81 12.24
N ARG A 83 -4.77 24.67 11.74
CA ARG A 83 -3.50 24.06 12.18
C ARG A 83 -2.30 24.96 11.87
N VAL A 84 -2.28 25.57 10.68
CA VAL A 84 -1.26 26.55 10.28
C VAL A 84 -1.34 27.83 11.13
N ALA A 85 -2.55 28.29 11.46
CA ALA A 85 -2.74 29.46 12.32
C ALA A 85 -2.37 29.23 13.80
N MET A 86 -2.39 27.98 14.27
CA MET A 86 -2.08 27.63 15.67
C MET A 86 -0.62 27.24 15.92
N GLY A 87 0.24 27.22 14.89
CA GLY A 87 1.69 27.07 15.06
C GLY A 87 2.10 25.88 15.92
N SER A 88 1.52 24.70 15.68
CA SER A 88 1.87 23.50 16.45
C SER A 88 3.10 22.82 15.85
N GLU A 89 4.24 23.02 16.51
CA GLU A 89 5.45 22.21 16.37
C GLU A 89 5.14 20.74 16.75
N GLU A 90 5.09 19.85 15.76
CA GLU A 90 5.00 18.39 15.95
C GLU A 90 6.15 17.69 15.21
N GLU A 91 7.38 18.21 15.39
CA GLU A 91 8.61 17.56 14.89
C GLU A 91 9.20 16.57 15.91
N ALA A 92 8.59 16.41 17.10
CA ALA A 92 9.13 15.55 18.16
C ALA A 92 8.50 14.13 18.24
N GLU A 93 7.41 13.86 17.50
CA GLU A 93 6.71 12.55 17.59
C GLU A 93 7.11 11.57 16.48
N GLU A 94 7.58 12.04 15.32
CA GLU A 94 8.01 11.17 14.21
C GLU A 94 9.30 10.41 14.54
N ASP A 95 10.23 11.06 15.25
CA ASP A 95 11.48 10.44 15.72
C ASP A 95 11.22 9.40 16.81
N GLU A 96 10.24 9.62 17.70
CA GLU A 96 9.88 8.67 18.75
C GLU A 96 9.18 7.42 18.19
N VAL A 97 8.39 7.56 17.13
CA VAL A 97 7.78 6.44 16.39
C VAL A 97 8.84 5.65 15.63
N MET A 98 9.78 6.33 14.98
CA MET A 98 10.92 5.71 14.30
C MET A 98 11.88 4.99 15.26
N GLU A 99 12.09 5.53 16.46
CA GLU A 99 12.91 4.94 17.52
C GLU A 99 12.22 3.74 18.20
N LYS A 100 10.89 3.80 18.40
CA LYS A 100 10.07 2.67 18.87
C LYS A 100 9.95 1.55 17.82
N LEU A 101 10.02 1.87 16.53
CA LEU A 101 10.10 0.89 15.44
C LEU A 101 11.51 0.30 15.26
N GLY A 102 12.56 1.08 15.55
CA GLY A 102 13.96 0.67 15.50
C GLY A 102 14.37 -0.28 16.64
N SER A 103 13.67 -0.27 17.78
CA SER A 103 14.04 -1.00 19.00
C SER A 103 13.49 -2.42 19.14
N ARG A 104 12.73 -2.95 18.16
CA ARG A 104 12.30 -4.36 18.15
C ARG A 104 12.96 -5.13 17.01
N GLY A 105 14.20 -5.54 17.25
CA GLY A 105 15.09 -6.32 16.38
C GLY A 105 14.58 -7.69 15.90
N SER A 106 13.27 -7.93 15.92
CA SER A 106 12.65 -9.09 15.30
C SER A 106 11.56 -8.73 14.29
N ASN A 107 10.88 -7.58 14.32
CA ASN A 107 9.68 -7.35 13.50
C ASN A 107 9.81 -6.23 12.47
N ARG A 108 11.03 -5.74 12.24
CA ARG A 108 11.30 -4.64 11.29
C ARG A 108 10.80 -4.97 9.89
N LEU A 109 11.13 -6.14 9.35
CA LEU A 109 10.72 -6.56 8.00
C LEU A 109 9.19 -6.62 7.84
N PHE A 110 8.47 -7.08 8.86
CA PHE A 110 7.00 -7.12 8.85
C PHE A 110 6.41 -5.72 8.68
N TRP A 111 6.88 -4.75 9.47
CA TRP A 111 6.42 -3.37 9.40
C TRP A 111 6.88 -2.66 8.13
N THR A 112 8.12 -2.90 7.69
CA THR A 112 8.63 -2.40 6.43
C THR A 112 7.74 -2.84 5.27
N VAL A 113 7.40 -4.13 5.18
CA VAL A 113 6.51 -4.62 4.12
C VAL A 113 5.13 -4.00 4.24
N ALA A 114 4.52 -3.97 5.42
CA ALA A 114 3.19 -3.37 5.60
C ALA A 114 3.13 -1.90 5.19
N LEU A 115 4.14 -1.11 5.58
CA LEU A 115 4.22 0.32 5.27
C LEU A 115 4.48 0.57 3.77
N ILE A 116 5.36 -0.22 3.14
CA ILE A 116 5.59 -0.11 1.69
C ILE A 116 4.33 -0.51 0.93
N THR A 117 3.65 -1.59 1.30
CA THR A 117 2.38 -1.99 0.66
C THR A 117 1.33 -0.88 0.78
N LEU A 118 1.24 -0.22 1.94
CA LEU A 118 0.31 0.89 2.15
C LEU A 118 0.69 2.12 1.31
N ALA A 119 1.98 2.48 1.29
CA ALA A 119 2.48 3.64 0.56
C ALA A 119 2.38 3.45 -0.96
N SER A 120 2.72 2.27 -1.46
CA SER A 120 2.63 1.92 -2.88
C SER A 120 1.20 1.68 -3.34
N GLY A 121 0.29 1.26 -2.46
CA GLY A 121 -1.08 0.92 -2.85
C GLY A 121 -2.11 1.99 -2.52
N GLY A 122 -1.71 3.21 -2.15
CA GLY A 122 -2.64 4.30 -1.87
C GLY A 122 -3.44 4.76 -3.09
N ASP A 123 -2.84 4.69 -4.27
CA ASP A 123 -3.47 4.92 -5.57
C ASP A 123 -4.53 3.84 -5.93
N ASN A 124 -4.35 2.61 -5.45
CA ASN A 124 -5.31 1.53 -5.62
C ASN A 124 -6.68 1.82 -5.02
N LEU A 125 -6.77 2.77 -4.07
CA LEU A 125 -8.05 3.23 -3.52
C LEU A 125 -8.99 3.73 -4.63
N GLY A 126 -8.45 4.37 -5.66
CA GLY A 126 -9.21 4.84 -6.82
C GLY A 126 -9.90 3.72 -7.62
N ILE A 127 -9.41 2.48 -7.50
CA ILE A 127 -10.00 1.29 -8.13
C ILE A 127 -10.87 0.52 -7.13
N TYR A 128 -10.38 0.32 -5.89
CA TYR A 128 -11.08 -0.46 -4.87
C TYR A 128 -12.38 0.18 -4.41
N ILE A 129 -12.41 1.51 -4.20
CA ILE A 129 -13.59 2.24 -3.72
C ILE A 129 -14.78 2.08 -4.69
N PRO A 130 -14.68 2.45 -5.99
CA PRO A 130 -15.80 2.29 -6.92
C PRO A 130 -16.13 0.82 -7.16
N TYR A 131 -15.14 -0.09 -7.13
CA TYR A 131 -15.41 -1.52 -7.23
C TYR A 131 -16.31 -2.02 -6.10
N PHE A 132 -15.95 -1.74 -4.84
CA PHE A 132 -16.75 -2.15 -3.68
C PHE A 132 -18.10 -1.44 -3.60
N ALA A 133 -18.20 -0.18 -4.06
CA ALA A 133 -19.47 0.53 -4.13
C ALA A 133 -20.43 -0.04 -5.19
N SER A 134 -19.91 -0.75 -6.20
CA SER A 134 -20.68 -1.29 -7.33
C SER A 134 -21.23 -2.71 -7.13
N ILE A 135 -20.83 -3.40 -6.06
CA ILE A 135 -21.17 -4.82 -5.82
C ILE A 135 -21.95 -5.01 -4.52
N SER A 136 -22.74 -6.08 -4.42
CA SER A 136 -23.55 -6.37 -3.24
C SER A 136 -22.73 -6.85 -2.05
N PHE A 137 -23.29 -6.83 -0.83
CA PHE A 137 -22.59 -7.26 0.39
C PHE A 137 -22.05 -8.71 0.31
N SER A 138 -22.83 -9.65 -0.24
CA SER A 138 -22.38 -11.04 -0.44
C SER A 138 -21.22 -11.12 -1.44
N GLU A 139 -21.19 -10.24 -2.43
CA GLU A 139 -20.11 -10.15 -3.41
C GLU A 139 -18.85 -9.50 -2.84
N ILE A 140 -18.99 -8.54 -1.91
CA ILE A 140 -17.88 -7.99 -1.14
C ILE A 140 -17.18 -9.12 -0.37
N ILE A 141 -17.93 -9.94 0.37
CA ILE A 141 -17.34 -11.08 1.10
C ILE A 141 -16.58 -12.01 0.15
N LEU A 142 -17.16 -12.33 -1.00
CA LEU A 142 -16.50 -13.15 -2.01
C LEU A 142 -15.23 -12.50 -2.57
N ALA A 143 -15.26 -11.19 -2.86
CA ALA A 143 -14.11 -10.43 -3.32
C ALA A 143 -12.99 -10.39 -2.28
N LEU A 144 -13.32 -10.26 -0.99
CA LEU A 144 -12.35 -10.30 0.11
C LEU A 144 -11.64 -11.66 0.21
N ILE A 145 -12.38 -12.76 0.04
CA ILE A 145 -11.79 -14.10 -0.01
C ILE A 145 -10.84 -14.21 -1.21
N VAL A 146 -11.26 -13.72 -2.37
CA VAL A 146 -10.42 -13.70 -3.58
C VAL A 146 -9.15 -12.88 -3.35
N PHE A 147 -9.24 -11.67 -2.80
CA PHE A 147 -8.08 -10.84 -2.48
C PHE A 147 -7.14 -11.54 -1.51
N ALA A 148 -7.68 -12.18 -0.45
CA ALA A 148 -6.87 -12.91 0.51
C ALA A 148 -6.09 -14.07 -0.13
N ILE A 149 -6.70 -14.80 -1.07
CA ILE A 149 -6.03 -15.86 -1.82
C ILE A 149 -5.01 -15.26 -2.79
N SER A 150 -5.36 -14.19 -3.50
CA SER A 150 -4.48 -13.53 -4.47
C SER A 150 -3.22 -12.96 -3.82
N ILE A 151 -3.30 -12.46 -2.58
CA ILE A 151 -2.13 -12.06 -1.77
C ILE A 151 -1.16 -13.25 -1.60
N ALA A 152 -1.67 -14.42 -1.21
CA ALA A 152 -0.82 -15.60 -1.04
C ALA A 152 -0.17 -16.03 -2.37
N VAL A 153 -0.93 -15.99 -3.46
CA VAL A 153 -0.44 -16.32 -4.81
C VAL A 153 0.62 -15.33 -5.27
N LEU A 154 0.40 -14.02 -5.12
CA LEU A 154 1.36 -12.99 -5.50
C LEU A 154 2.66 -13.12 -4.71
N CYS A 155 2.57 -13.31 -3.39
CA CYS A 155 3.74 -13.55 -2.54
C CYS A 155 4.49 -14.81 -2.98
N TYR A 156 3.77 -15.88 -3.32
CA TYR A 156 4.38 -17.13 -3.77
C TYR A 156 5.08 -16.97 -5.12
N ILE A 157 4.44 -16.33 -6.10
CA ILE A 157 5.03 -16.04 -7.41
C ILE A 157 6.28 -15.18 -7.23
N SER A 158 6.20 -14.12 -6.43
CA SER A 158 7.32 -13.22 -6.17
C SER A 158 8.49 -13.97 -5.51
N TYR A 159 8.20 -14.83 -4.53
CA TYR A 159 9.21 -15.67 -3.91
C TYR A 159 9.89 -16.63 -4.88
N GLN A 160 9.14 -17.26 -5.79
CA GLN A 160 9.72 -18.17 -6.78
C GLN A 160 10.55 -17.44 -7.83
N LEU A 161 10.06 -16.31 -8.32
CA LEU A 161 10.80 -15.46 -9.26
C LEU A 161 12.10 -14.91 -8.64
N ALA A 162 12.09 -14.55 -7.35
CA ALA A 162 13.28 -14.11 -6.62
C ALA A 162 14.36 -15.19 -6.49
N LYS A 163 14.04 -16.48 -6.73
CA LYS A 163 14.99 -17.59 -6.70
C LYS A 163 15.59 -17.96 -8.06
N ILE A 164 15.08 -17.40 -9.15
CA ILE A 164 15.61 -17.68 -10.48
C ILE A 164 17.02 -17.08 -10.54
N SER A 165 18.03 -17.91 -10.84
CA SER A 165 19.45 -17.58 -10.72
C SER A 165 19.88 -16.31 -11.46
N PHE A 166 19.28 -16.01 -12.62
CA PHE A 166 19.55 -14.76 -13.34
C PHE A 166 19.08 -13.50 -12.60
N VAL A 167 17.90 -13.58 -11.98
CA VAL A 167 17.31 -12.49 -11.18
C VAL A 167 18.07 -12.36 -9.86
N ALA A 168 18.35 -13.49 -9.20
CA ALA A 168 19.07 -13.54 -7.95
C ALA A 168 20.52 -13.02 -8.06
N GLU A 169 21.31 -13.44 -9.06
CA GLU A 169 22.70 -12.97 -9.24
C GLU A 169 22.77 -11.48 -9.59
N THR A 170 21.82 -10.98 -10.40
CA THR A 170 21.77 -9.56 -10.77
C THR A 170 21.36 -8.71 -9.58
N LEU A 171 20.35 -9.15 -8.81
CA LEU A 171 19.94 -8.47 -7.58
C LEU A 171 21.05 -8.51 -6.55
N GLU A 172 21.63 -9.67 -6.21
CA GLU A 172 22.67 -9.79 -5.18
C GLU A 172 23.91 -8.95 -5.50
N LYS A 173 24.31 -8.88 -6.78
CA LYS A 173 25.48 -8.10 -7.21
C LYS A 173 25.28 -6.59 -7.11
N TYR A 174 24.06 -6.10 -7.29
CA TYR A 174 23.76 -4.66 -7.34
C TYR A 174 22.77 -4.22 -6.26
N GLU A 175 22.41 -5.09 -5.32
CA GLU A 175 21.33 -4.88 -4.34
C GLU A 175 21.54 -3.56 -3.59
N ARG A 176 22.77 -3.34 -3.14
CA ARG A 176 23.18 -2.17 -2.36
C ARG A 176 23.00 -0.84 -3.10
N ILE A 177 22.84 -0.88 -4.42
CA ILE A 177 22.66 0.28 -5.29
C ILE A 177 21.22 0.30 -5.85
N ILE A 178 20.72 -0.82 -6.36
CA ILE A 178 19.37 -0.95 -6.93
C ILE A 178 18.31 -0.66 -5.86
N VAL A 179 18.44 -1.21 -4.66
CA VAL A 179 17.41 -1.08 -3.62
C VAL A 179 17.23 0.40 -3.22
N PRO A 180 18.26 1.15 -2.81
CA PRO A 180 18.10 2.58 -2.53
C PRO A 180 17.55 3.37 -3.73
N ILE A 181 18.01 3.09 -4.95
CA ILE A 181 17.54 3.80 -6.15
C ILE A 181 16.06 3.54 -6.41
N VAL A 182 15.60 2.30 -6.29
CA VAL A 182 14.19 1.95 -6.47
C VAL A 182 13.34 2.60 -5.38
N PHE A 183 13.76 2.57 -4.12
CA PHE A 183 13.02 3.20 -3.03
C PHE A 183 12.96 4.73 -3.16
N ILE A 184 14.08 5.37 -3.51
CA ILE A 184 14.14 6.82 -3.74
C ILE A 184 13.31 7.18 -4.98
N GLY A 185 13.45 6.42 -6.07
CA GLY A 185 12.71 6.63 -7.31
C GLY A 185 11.21 6.45 -7.11
N LEU A 186 10.78 5.42 -6.36
CA LEU A 186 9.40 5.20 -5.97
C LEU A 186 8.89 6.35 -5.10
N GLY A 187 9.68 6.80 -4.12
CA GLY A 187 9.34 7.97 -3.30
C GLY A 187 9.11 9.22 -4.16
N ILE A 188 10.02 9.51 -5.09
CA ILE A 188 9.90 10.64 -6.03
C ILE A 188 8.69 10.46 -6.95
N PHE A 189 8.48 9.27 -7.49
CA PHE A 189 7.36 8.95 -8.39
C PHE A 189 6.02 9.17 -7.68
N ILE A 190 5.85 8.63 -6.48
CA ILE A 190 4.68 8.87 -5.62
C ILE A 190 4.49 10.36 -5.37
N MET A 191 5.57 11.10 -5.09
CA MET A 191 5.50 12.55 -4.88
C MET A 191 5.13 13.35 -6.15
N LEU A 192 5.49 12.88 -7.33
CA LEU A 192 5.13 13.51 -8.61
C LEU A 192 3.68 13.21 -8.99
N GLU A 193 3.26 11.96 -8.88
CA GLU A 193 1.92 11.52 -9.28
C GLU A 193 0.84 12.08 -8.34
N ASN A 194 1.15 12.23 -7.05
CA ASN A 194 0.25 12.85 -6.08
C ASN A 194 0.35 14.38 -6.02
N GLY A 195 1.08 15.02 -6.94
CA GLY A 195 1.17 16.48 -6.99
C GLY A 195 2.01 17.11 -5.86
N THR A 196 2.62 16.29 -5.00
CA THR A 196 3.32 16.73 -3.79
C THR A 196 4.51 17.62 -4.11
N ILE A 197 5.28 17.32 -5.17
CA ILE A 197 6.41 18.15 -5.60
C ILE A 197 5.94 19.49 -6.14
N GLN A 198 4.87 19.52 -6.96
CA GLN A 198 4.30 20.79 -7.43
C GLN A 198 3.81 21.64 -6.25
N THR A 199 3.19 21.00 -5.26
CA THR A 199 2.67 21.66 -4.07
C THR A 199 3.77 22.22 -3.16
N ILE A 200 4.88 21.49 -2.98
CA ILE A 200 6.03 21.92 -2.16
C ILE A 200 6.84 23.03 -2.86
N PHE A 201 7.01 22.95 -4.18
CA PHE A 201 7.81 23.92 -4.94
C PHE A 201 6.99 25.05 -5.58
N GLY A 202 5.67 25.06 -5.41
CA GLY A 202 4.78 26.09 -5.93
C GLY A 202 4.69 26.15 -7.45
N LEU A 203 4.76 24.99 -8.13
CA LEU A 203 4.67 24.84 -9.58
C LEU A 203 3.23 24.57 -10.06
#